data_AF-A0A2V7JSF8-F1
#
_entry.id   AF-A0A2V7JSF8-F1
#
_cell.length_a   1.000
_cell.length_b   1.000
_cell.length_c   1.000
_cell.angle_alpha   90.00
_cell.angle_beta   90.00
_cell.angle_gamma   90.00
#
_symmetry.space_group_name_H-M   'P 1'
#
loop_
_entity.id
_entity.type
_entity.pdbx_description
1 polymer ?
#
loop_
_entity_poly.entity_id
_entity_poly.type
_entity_poly.pdbx_seq_one_letter_code
_entity_poly.pdbx_strand_id
1 'polypeptide(L)'
;MWRKPESAIAPRAVLALAALAAACDDRSPSVSPRIPGPSDQIVTCRVDVGARSISCGESNAPVTGWNASGFSADLIVGGQNTNVLLKSTNVSYDATVQIFQADVTVQNLMTPTLGTADGNTVSGVKVFFHAGPNVVSGSGTVTLANADGSDTFTGTNQPYFLYAEMLPTGIVSAAKTWQWAVPTTVGSFTFQVLVNAATAPPRATTCLAQPGPTITLTSVHTTEYHNAQVANTKIDASTAQFMTGTDFPVRISGANACWHGGEIIGQLPPSTSWPTMIKTFAILVDTGTNVTVEDFWMFDYGNGVSLQLNAPNFTVRSGYYIYDRDGCVENDYKQNGTIDDVYM
;
A
#
# COMPACT_ATOMS: atom_id res chain seq x y z
N MET A 1 -29.53 76.53 -24.83
CA MET A 1 -28.43 77.35 -25.40
C MET A 1 -27.45 77.57 -24.28
N TRP A 2 -26.22 77.04 -24.38
CA TRP A 2 -24.98 77.52 -23.75
C TRP A 2 -23.89 76.48 -24.06
N ARG A 3 -23.06 76.82 -25.05
CA ARG A 3 -21.76 76.19 -25.32
C ARG A 3 -20.71 76.84 -24.41
N LYS A 4 -19.69 76.09 -24.01
CA LYS A 4 -18.28 76.52 -23.78
C LYS A 4 -17.45 75.30 -23.29
N PRO A 5 -16.11 75.31 -23.40
CA PRO A 5 -15.34 75.36 -24.65
C PRO A 5 -14.22 74.29 -24.69
N GLU A 6 -13.62 74.11 -25.87
CA GLU A 6 -12.32 73.45 -26.05
C GLU A 6 -11.20 74.22 -25.35
N SER A 7 -10.19 73.53 -24.84
CA SER A 7 -8.78 73.92 -24.97
C SER A 7 -7.87 72.75 -24.65
N ALA A 8 -6.96 72.50 -25.59
CA ALA A 8 -5.99 71.44 -25.59
C ALA A 8 -4.57 71.99 -25.34
N ILE A 9 -3.66 71.03 -25.07
CA ILE A 9 -2.20 71.05 -25.33
C ILE A 9 -1.25 71.43 -24.16
N ALA A 10 -0.73 70.34 -23.55
CA ALA A 10 0.69 70.00 -23.24
C ALA A 10 1.47 70.76 -22.13
N PRO A 11 2.65 70.26 -21.66
CA PRO A 11 3.34 68.98 -21.92
C PRO A 11 3.72 68.19 -20.66
N ARG A 12 4.21 66.97 -20.92
CA ARG A 12 4.72 65.93 -20.01
C ARG A 12 5.85 66.41 -19.10
N ALA A 13 5.73 66.14 -17.80
CA ALA A 13 6.86 66.06 -16.86
C ALA A 13 7.08 64.59 -16.49
N VAL A 14 8.30 64.12 -16.74
CA VAL A 14 8.80 62.79 -16.41
C VAL A 14 9.01 62.70 -14.90
N LEU A 15 8.21 61.88 -14.21
CA LEU A 15 8.53 61.42 -12.86
C LEU A 15 9.09 60.00 -12.95
N ALA A 16 10.37 59.87 -12.61
CA ALA A 16 11.04 58.60 -12.42
C ALA A 16 10.36 57.85 -11.26
N LEU A 17 9.72 56.72 -11.55
CA LEU A 17 9.36 55.76 -10.52
C LEU A 17 10.64 55.12 -10.00
N ALA A 18 10.95 55.39 -8.73
CA ALA A 18 11.92 54.63 -7.96
C ALA A 18 11.43 53.17 -7.88
N ALA A 19 12.19 52.26 -8.51
CA ALA A 19 12.00 50.83 -8.35
C ALA A 19 12.34 50.45 -6.90
N LEU A 20 11.32 50.09 -6.13
CA LEU A 20 11.48 49.32 -4.89
C LEU A 20 12.10 47.97 -5.27
N ALA A 21 13.41 47.84 -5.07
CA ALA A 21 14.06 46.54 -4.98
C ALA A 21 13.59 45.86 -3.68
N ALA A 22 12.41 45.23 -3.73
CA ALA A 22 12.10 44.14 -2.83
C ALA A 22 12.94 42.95 -3.27
N ALA A 23 14.16 42.87 -2.76
CA ALA A 23 14.95 41.65 -2.85
C ALA A 23 14.14 40.54 -2.19
N CYS A 24 13.80 39.50 -2.97
CA CYS A 24 13.44 38.21 -2.41
C CYS A 24 14.66 37.72 -1.64
N ASP A 25 14.60 37.83 -0.32
CA ASP A 25 15.56 37.18 0.56
C ASP A 25 15.25 35.68 0.46
N ASP A 26 16.13 34.93 -0.21
CA ASP A 26 16.12 33.47 -0.20
C ASP A 26 16.45 33.02 1.22
N ARG A 27 15.44 33.02 2.09
CA ARG A 27 15.49 32.22 3.31
C ARG A 27 15.61 30.77 2.85
N SER A 28 16.85 30.29 2.86
CA SER A 28 17.13 28.85 2.80
C SER A 28 16.18 28.19 3.79
N PRO A 29 15.24 27.34 3.33
CA PRO A 29 14.34 26.69 4.26
C PRO A 29 15.21 25.95 5.26
N SER A 30 15.07 26.32 6.54
CA SER A 30 15.62 25.54 7.63
C SER A 30 15.21 24.10 7.38
N VAL A 31 16.18 23.20 7.23
CA VAL A 31 15.94 21.77 7.05
C VAL A 31 14.94 21.35 8.12
N SER A 32 13.69 21.08 7.71
CA SER A 32 12.71 20.51 8.63
C SER A 32 13.33 19.24 9.21
N PRO A 33 13.18 18.97 10.52
CA PRO A 33 13.61 17.70 11.08
C PRO A 33 13.02 16.57 10.22
N ARG A 34 13.89 15.70 9.69
CA ARG A 34 13.45 14.51 8.97
C ARG A 34 12.54 13.73 9.91
N ILE A 35 11.27 13.56 9.54
CA ILE A 35 10.39 12.61 10.24
C ILE A 35 11.00 11.23 9.99
N PRO A 36 11.38 10.46 11.03
CA PRO A 36 11.93 9.13 10.84
C PRO A 36 10.96 8.30 10.00
N GLY A 37 11.45 7.73 8.91
CA GLY A 37 10.67 6.79 8.11
C GLY A 37 10.49 5.46 8.87
N PRO A 38 9.57 4.58 8.43
CA PRO A 38 9.40 3.24 9.02
C PRO A 38 10.68 2.39 8.99
N SER A 39 11.58 2.68 8.04
CA SER A 39 12.92 2.07 7.92
C SER A 39 13.93 2.60 8.95
N ASP A 40 13.64 3.71 9.63
CA ASP A 40 14.56 4.39 10.56
C ASP A 40 14.45 3.83 12.00
N GLN A 41 13.55 2.89 12.26
CA GLN A 41 13.30 2.29 13.57
C GLN A 41 13.78 0.83 13.60
N ILE A 42 14.93 0.55 14.23
CA ILE A 42 15.48 -0.83 14.29
C ILE A 42 14.87 -1.61 15.46
N VAL A 43 14.48 -2.87 15.23
CA VAL A 43 14.11 -3.80 16.31
C VAL A 43 15.39 -4.37 16.91
N THR A 44 15.67 -4.02 18.17
CA THR A 44 16.84 -4.53 18.91
C THR A 44 16.39 -5.55 19.93
N CYS A 45 16.98 -6.75 19.86
CA CYS A 45 16.69 -7.85 20.76
C CYS A 45 17.90 -8.16 21.64
N ARG A 46 17.63 -8.41 22.93
CA ARG A 46 18.59 -8.89 23.91
C ARG A 46 18.23 -10.32 24.29
N VAL A 47 19.23 -11.20 24.23
CA VAL A 47 19.12 -12.59 24.66
C VAL A 47 19.91 -12.77 25.95
N ASP A 48 19.27 -13.34 26.96
CA ASP A 48 19.93 -13.83 28.16
C ASP A 48 19.91 -15.37 28.14
N VAL A 49 21.11 -15.96 28.03
CA VAL A 49 21.28 -17.40 27.83
C VAL A 49 20.89 -18.16 29.11
N GLY A 50 21.30 -17.64 30.26
CA GLY A 50 21.04 -18.25 31.56
C GLY A 50 19.56 -18.17 31.96
N ALA A 51 18.93 -17.01 31.73
CA ALA A 51 17.51 -16.78 31.99
C ALA A 51 16.60 -17.36 30.90
N ARG A 52 17.16 -17.85 29.78
CA ARG A 52 16.42 -18.40 28.63
C ARG A 52 15.33 -17.45 28.17
N SER A 53 15.72 -16.22 27.88
CA SER A 53 14.79 -15.16 27.53
C SER A 53 15.29 -14.35 26.34
N ILE A 54 14.34 -13.88 25.54
CA ILE A 54 14.55 -12.90 24.48
C ILE A 54 13.62 -11.73 24.77
N SER A 55 14.17 -10.51 24.79
CA SER A 55 13.40 -9.28 24.90
C SER A 55 13.76 -8.36 23.75
N CYS A 56 12.76 -7.97 22.96
CA CYS A 56 12.92 -7.05 21.84
C CYS A 56 12.24 -5.72 22.15
N GLY A 57 12.92 -4.62 21.83
CA GLY A 57 12.42 -3.27 21.97
C GLY A 57 12.83 -2.38 20.80
N GLU A 58 12.29 -1.17 20.78
CA GLU A 58 12.72 -0.15 19.83
C GLU A 58 14.11 0.37 20.20
N SER A 59 14.95 0.57 19.20
CA SER A 59 16.17 1.37 19.33
C SER A 59 15.98 2.70 18.63
N ASN A 60 16.24 3.80 19.35
CA ASN A 60 16.29 5.15 18.78
C ASN A 60 17.56 5.40 17.93
N ALA A 61 18.36 4.37 17.66
CA ALA A 61 19.54 4.51 16.82
C ALA A 61 19.11 4.67 15.35
N PRO A 62 19.39 5.82 14.70
CA PRO A 62 19.14 5.96 13.28
C PRO A 62 19.95 4.92 12.51
N VAL A 63 19.37 4.37 11.44
CA VAL A 63 20.12 3.50 10.52
C VAL A 63 21.25 4.31 9.90
N THR A 64 22.48 4.06 10.33
CA THR A 64 23.68 4.70 9.76
C THR A 64 24.26 3.78 8.70
N GLY A 65 24.57 4.33 7.52
CA GLY A 65 25.13 3.55 6.41
C GLY A 65 24.15 3.14 5.31
N TRP A 66 23.04 3.88 5.13
CA TRP A 66 22.14 3.71 3.98
C TRP A 66 22.87 4.07 2.66
N ASN A 67 23.65 3.13 2.13
CA ASN A 67 24.15 3.16 0.76
C ASN A 67 23.07 2.53 -0.12
N ALA A 68 22.03 3.30 -0.44
CA ALA A 68 21.00 2.88 -1.38
C ALA A 68 21.60 2.80 -2.80
N SER A 69 22.27 1.69 -3.11
CA SER A 69 22.56 1.29 -4.49
C SER A 69 21.52 0.26 -4.92
N GLY A 70 20.35 0.74 -5.36
CA GLY A 70 19.26 -0.09 -5.89
C GLY A 70 17.89 0.36 -5.41
N PHE A 71 16.93 0.46 -6.33
CA PHE A 71 15.52 0.57 -5.97
C PHE A 71 15.03 -0.82 -5.56
N SER A 72 14.70 -1.02 -4.29
CA SER A 72 13.96 -2.19 -3.83
C SER A 72 12.47 -1.90 -4.01
N ALA A 73 11.74 -2.80 -4.68
CA ALA A 73 10.27 -2.76 -4.72
C ALA A 73 9.65 -3.11 -3.34
N ASP A 74 10.42 -3.78 -2.49
CA ASP A 74 9.99 -4.21 -1.17
C ASP A 74 10.24 -3.14 -0.11
N LEU A 75 9.29 -3.01 0.83
CA LEU A 75 9.40 -2.18 2.01
C LEU A 75 10.36 -2.82 3.02
N ILE A 76 11.31 -2.03 3.52
CA ILE A 76 12.12 -2.39 4.69
C ILE A 76 11.62 -1.59 5.89
N VAL A 77 11.22 -2.28 6.96
CA VAL A 77 10.60 -1.69 8.14
C VAL A 77 11.08 -2.34 9.44
N GLY A 78 11.17 -1.57 10.52
CA GLY A 78 11.26 -2.09 11.88
C GLY A 78 10.29 -1.34 12.81
N GLY A 79 10.65 -1.09 14.06
CA GLY A 79 9.75 -0.45 15.03
C GLY A 79 8.90 -1.48 15.78
N GLN A 80 9.46 -1.99 16.88
CA GLN A 80 8.87 -3.01 17.73
C GLN A 80 7.67 -2.46 18.52
N ASN A 81 6.50 -3.07 18.36
CA ASN A 81 5.19 -2.60 18.86
C ASN A 81 4.61 -1.38 18.13
N THR A 82 5.26 -0.89 17.08
CA THR A 82 4.77 0.25 16.29
C THR A 82 4.36 -0.19 14.88
N ASN A 83 5.28 -0.76 14.11
CA ASN A 83 4.99 -1.25 12.76
C ASN A 83 4.98 -2.78 12.72
N VAL A 84 5.83 -3.42 13.52
CA VAL A 84 5.90 -4.87 13.64
C VAL A 84 6.02 -5.28 15.10
N LEU A 85 5.57 -6.48 15.43
CA LEU A 85 5.81 -7.08 16.74
C LEU A 85 6.43 -8.45 16.57
N LEU A 86 7.70 -8.57 16.99
CA LEU A 86 8.37 -9.85 17.15
C LEU A 86 8.11 -10.38 18.56
N LYS A 87 7.58 -11.59 18.65
CA LYS A 87 7.34 -12.27 19.93
C LYS A 87 8.05 -13.61 19.93
N SER A 88 8.72 -13.91 21.04
CA SER A 88 9.42 -15.18 21.25
C SER A 88 8.73 -16.04 22.30
N THR A 89 8.62 -17.33 22.02
CA THR A 89 8.10 -18.37 22.93
C THR A 89 9.01 -19.61 22.88
N ASN A 90 8.78 -20.60 23.75
CA ASN A 90 9.52 -21.87 23.77
C ASN A 90 11.05 -21.69 23.83
N VAL A 91 11.50 -20.65 24.53
CA VAL A 91 12.91 -20.28 24.62
C VAL A 91 13.67 -21.33 25.43
N SER A 92 14.74 -21.86 24.86
CA SER A 92 15.53 -22.93 25.48
C SER A 92 17.00 -22.86 25.07
N TYR A 93 17.86 -23.49 25.89
CA TYR A 93 19.28 -23.62 25.62
C TYR A 93 19.74 -25.05 25.94
N ASP A 94 20.36 -25.71 24.97
CA ASP A 94 21.05 -26.98 25.17
C ASP A 94 22.57 -26.75 25.19
N ALA A 95 23.16 -26.88 26.38
CA ALA A 95 24.60 -26.68 26.58
C ALA A 95 25.46 -27.79 25.96
N THR A 96 24.89 -28.96 25.68
CA THR A 96 25.61 -30.12 25.11
C THR A 96 25.91 -29.88 23.64
N VAL A 97 24.91 -29.41 22.89
CA VAL A 97 25.05 -29.07 21.46
C VAL A 97 25.28 -27.58 21.22
N GLN A 98 25.30 -26.77 22.29
CA GLN A 98 25.51 -25.33 22.27
C GLN A 98 24.51 -24.58 21.38
N ILE A 99 23.23 -24.97 21.44
CA ILE A 99 22.14 -24.34 20.68
C ILE A 99 21.21 -23.60 21.64
N PHE A 100 21.10 -22.29 21.42
CA PHE A 100 20.01 -21.48 21.96
C PHE A 100 18.91 -21.40 20.91
N GLN A 101 17.65 -21.53 21.30
CA GLN A 101 16.55 -21.46 20.35
C GLN A 101 15.30 -20.83 20.95
N ALA A 102 14.46 -20.31 20.07
CA ALA A 102 13.14 -19.79 20.40
C ALA A 102 12.21 -19.89 19.18
N ASP A 103 10.93 -20.07 19.42
CA ASP A 103 9.91 -19.89 18.38
C ASP A 103 9.57 -18.40 18.29
N VAL A 104 9.73 -17.83 17.10
CA VAL A 104 9.51 -16.40 16.84
C VAL A 104 8.32 -16.24 15.90
N THR A 105 7.42 -15.31 16.24
CA THR A 105 6.35 -14.85 15.36
C THR A 105 6.55 -13.39 14.99
N VAL A 106 6.04 -12.99 13.83
CA VAL A 106 5.97 -11.61 13.36
C VAL A 106 4.50 -11.22 13.27
N GLN A 107 4.13 -10.10 13.88
CA GLN A 107 2.81 -9.50 13.66
C GLN A 107 2.95 -8.22 12.85
N ASN A 108 2.11 -8.04 11.84
CA ASN A 108 2.00 -6.79 11.12
C ASN A 108 1.12 -5.81 11.92
N LEU A 109 1.66 -4.66 12.32
CA LEU A 109 0.90 -3.59 12.97
C LEU A 109 0.64 -2.40 12.03
N MET A 110 1.11 -2.50 10.78
CA MET A 110 0.92 -1.49 9.75
C MET A 110 -0.40 -1.67 9.01
N THR A 111 -0.83 -0.61 8.32
CA THR A 111 -1.97 -0.62 7.41
C THR A 111 -1.77 -1.49 6.15
N PRO A 112 -0.66 -1.43 5.39
CA PRO A 112 -0.48 -2.33 4.25
C PRO A 112 -0.37 -3.80 4.66
N THR A 113 -0.80 -4.71 3.79
CA THR A 113 -0.55 -6.16 3.88
C THR A 113 0.92 -6.42 3.55
N LEU A 114 1.63 -7.15 4.41
CA LEU A 114 3.02 -7.57 4.14
C LEU A 114 3.05 -8.93 3.44
N GLY A 115 4.06 -9.14 2.60
CA GLY A 115 4.35 -10.43 1.97
C GLY A 115 3.57 -10.69 0.68
N THR A 116 3.16 -9.60 0.01
CA THR A 116 2.50 -9.63 -1.30
C THR A 116 2.68 -8.29 -2.01
N ALA A 117 2.82 -8.32 -3.34
CA ALA A 117 2.89 -7.11 -4.17
C ALA A 117 1.52 -6.73 -4.77
N ASP A 118 0.59 -7.69 -4.85
CA ASP A 118 -0.68 -7.59 -5.56
C ASP A 118 -1.91 -7.91 -4.66
N GLY A 119 -1.67 -8.22 -3.38
CA GLY A 119 -2.70 -8.60 -2.41
C GLY A 119 -3.17 -10.06 -2.50
N ASN A 120 -2.69 -10.83 -3.48
CA ASN A 120 -3.20 -12.16 -3.82
C ASN A 120 -2.11 -13.24 -3.84
N THR A 121 -0.92 -12.87 -4.29
CA THR A 121 0.23 -13.77 -4.43
C THR A 121 1.12 -13.66 -3.21
N VAL A 122 1.39 -14.80 -2.56
CA VAL A 122 2.33 -14.87 -1.43
C VAL A 122 3.76 -14.70 -1.95
N SER A 123 4.42 -13.60 -1.59
CA SER A 123 5.87 -13.40 -1.75
C SER A 123 6.64 -13.60 -0.45
N GLY A 124 5.94 -13.52 0.69
CA GLY A 124 6.46 -13.79 2.02
C GLY A 124 7.15 -12.59 2.70
N VAL A 125 7.39 -12.75 3.99
CA VAL A 125 7.96 -11.72 4.87
C VAL A 125 9.32 -12.19 5.36
N LYS A 126 10.39 -11.47 5.01
CA LYS A 126 11.77 -11.80 5.41
C LYS A 126 12.17 -10.98 6.63
N VAL A 127 12.46 -11.62 7.75
CA VAL A 127 13.11 -10.97 8.90
C VAL A 127 14.60 -11.17 8.79
N PHE A 128 15.34 -10.11 8.49
CA PHE A 128 16.78 -10.18 8.28
C PHE A 128 17.55 -9.55 9.44
N PHE A 129 18.75 -10.09 9.69
CA PHE A 129 19.65 -9.59 10.72
C PHE A 129 20.43 -8.41 10.16
N HIS A 130 20.01 -7.21 10.56
CA HIS A 130 20.66 -5.96 10.21
C HIS A 130 22.06 -5.86 10.85
N ALA A 131 22.17 -6.26 12.13
CA ALA A 131 23.45 -6.31 12.84
C ALA A 131 23.47 -7.37 13.96
N GLY A 132 24.68 -7.78 14.37
CA GLY A 132 24.89 -8.86 15.33
C GLY A 132 24.60 -10.25 14.74
N PRO A 133 24.59 -11.31 15.55
CA PRO A 133 24.67 -11.31 17.02
C PRO A 133 26.01 -10.81 17.61
N ASN A 134 25.95 -9.97 18.64
CA ASN A 134 27.12 -9.45 19.36
C ASN A 134 27.05 -9.84 20.84
N VAL A 135 28.09 -10.47 21.38
CA VAL A 135 28.16 -10.87 22.80
C VAL A 135 28.24 -9.62 23.69
N VAL A 136 27.37 -9.54 24.69
CA VAL A 136 27.32 -8.44 25.69
C VAL A 136 27.94 -8.86 27.01
N SER A 137 27.77 -10.12 27.42
CA SER A 137 28.43 -10.68 28.61
C SER A 137 28.94 -12.09 28.35
N GLY A 138 30.06 -12.42 28.99
CA GLY A 138 30.79 -13.67 28.74
C GLY A 138 31.80 -13.53 27.60
N SER A 139 32.15 -14.65 26.96
CA SER A 139 33.10 -14.68 25.84
C SER A 139 32.70 -15.73 24.81
N GLY A 140 33.19 -15.57 23.57
CA GLY A 140 32.89 -16.45 22.45
C GLY A 140 32.25 -15.71 21.27
N THR A 141 31.83 -16.48 20.28
CA THR A 141 31.16 -15.96 19.08
C THR A 141 29.80 -16.63 18.96
N VAL A 142 28.76 -15.83 18.69
CA VAL A 142 27.40 -16.30 18.45
C VAL A 142 27.11 -16.18 16.97
N THR A 143 26.53 -17.23 16.37
CA THR A 143 26.13 -17.25 14.96
C THR A 143 24.74 -17.84 14.81
N LEU A 144 24.05 -17.49 13.73
CA LEU A 144 22.79 -18.15 13.37
C LEU A 144 23.07 -19.56 12.88
N ALA A 145 22.33 -20.53 13.38
CA ALA A 145 22.52 -21.94 13.07
C ALA A 145 21.57 -22.45 11.97
N ASN A 146 20.44 -21.79 11.74
CA ASN A 146 19.38 -22.29 10.85
C ASN A 146 18.66 -21.21 10.02
N ALA A 147 19.35 -20.12 9.65
CA ALA A 147 18.77 -19.12 8.76
C ALA A 147 18.30 -19.78 7.43
N ASP A 148 17.18 -19.32 6.88
CA ASP A 148 16.62 -19.87 5.64
C ASP A 148 17.46 -19.48 4.41
N GLY A 149 18.23 -18.38 4.52
CA GLY A 149 19.12 -17.91 3.47
C GLY A 149 19.84 -16.62 3.85
N SER A 150 20.54 -16.05 2.88
CA SER A 150 21.17 -14.74 2.96
C SER A 150 20.90 -13.94 1.69
N ASP A 151 20.65 -12.64 1.82
CA ASP A 151 20.32 -11.76 0.70
C ASP A 151 20.99 -10.38 0.86
N THR A 152 20.76 -9.48 -0.09
CA THR A 152 21.13 -8.07 0.02
C THR A 152 19.91 -7.23 0.40
N PHE A 153 19.91 -6.67 1.61
CA PHE A 153 18.86 -5.73 2.05
C PHE A 153 19.45 -4.34 2.27
N THR A 154 20.02 -4.12 3.45
CA THR A 154 20.75 -2.89 3.82
C THR A 154 22.26 -3.05 3.64
N GLY A 155 22.73 -4.29 3.52
CA GLY A 155 24.08 -4.69 3.14
C GLY A 155 24.04 -6.07 2.49
N THR A 156 25.17 -6.50 1.96
CA THR A 156 25.31 -7.81 1.29
C THR A 156 25.37 -8.97 2.29
N ASN A 157 24.88 -10.15 1.90
CA ASN A 157 24.97 -11.40 2.67
C ASN A 157 24.36 -11.32 4.08
N GLN A 158 23.25 -10.59 4.23
CA GLN A 158 22.51 -10.51 5.48
C GLN A 158 21.61 -11.75 5.63
N PRO A 159 21.78 -12.56 6.70
CA PRO A 159 20.97 -13.76 6.90
C PRO A 159 19.54 -13.39 7.28
N TYR A 160 18.58 -14.21 6.85
CA TYR A 160 17.16 -13.98 7.11
C TYR A 160 16.39 -15.26 7.47
N PHE A 161 15.23 -15.06 8.09
CA PHE A 161 14.17 -16.06 8.22
C PHE A 161 12.96 -15.62 7.39
N LEU A 162 12.46 -16.50 6.53
CA LEU A 162 11.32 -16.26 5.63
C LEU A 162 10.02 -16.81 6.22
N TYR A 163 9.06 -15.94 6.48
CA TYR A 163 7.68 -16.32 6.78
C TYR A 163 6.92 -16.36 5.46
N ALA A 164 6.69 -17.56 4.92
CA ALA A 164 6.10 -17.78 3.60
C ALA A 164 4.56 -17.61 3.62
N GLU A 165 4.11 -16.43 4.04
CA GLU A 165 2.70 -16.08 4.18
C GLU A 165 2.48 -14.58 3.94
N MET A 166 1.22 -14.20 3.71
CA MET A 166 0.78 -12.81 3.75
C MET A 166 0.36 -12.43 5.16
N LEU A 167 0.76 -11.26 5.63
CA LEU A 167 0.37 -10.71 6.92
C LEU A 167 -0.48 -9.44 6.72
N PRO A 168 -1.81 -9.56 6.63
CA PRO A 168 -2.71 -8.41 6.75
C PRO A 168 -2.53 -7.69 8.09
N THR A 169 -3.06 -6.48 8.20
CA THR A 169 -2.99 -5.69 9.45
C THR A 169 -3.51 -6.49 10.65
N GLY A 170 -2.73 -6.50 11.72
CA GLY A 170 -3.03 -7.19 12.97
C GLY A 170 -2.78 -8.69 12.96
N ILE A 171 -2.47 -9.30 11.81
CA ILE A 171 -2.26 -10.75 11.71
C ILE A 171 -0.87 -11.15 12.21
N VAL A 172 -0.83 -12.25 12.96
CA VAL A 172 0.38 -12.87 13.50
C VAL A 172 0.76 -14.05 12.61
N SER A 173 2.03 -14.10 12.23
CA SER A 173 2.64 -15.18 11.45
C SER A 173 2.54 -16.54 12.15
N ALA A 174 2.71 -17.61 11.38
CA ALA A 174 3.09 -18.89 11.98
C ALA A 174 4.42 -18.74 12.75
N ALA A 175 4.56 -19.48 13.84
CA ALA A 175 5.79 -19.47 14.63
C ALA A 175 6.91 -20.20 13.89
N LYS A 176 8.10 -19.60 13.85
CA LYS A 176 9.30 -20.19 13.26
C LYS A 176 10.40 -20.32 14.30
N THR A 177 10.98 -21.51 14.41
CA THR A 177 12.09 -21.78 15.33
C THR A 177 13.38 -21.14 14.81
N TRP A 178 13.92 -20.18 15.56
CA TRP A 178 15.22 -19.58 15.32
C TRP A 178 16.25 -20.24 16.23
N GLN A 179 17.41 -20.57 15.68
CA GLN A 179 18.50 -21.20 16.41
C GLN A 179 19.79 -20.38 16.27
N TRP A 180 20.51 -20.29 17.39
CA TRP A 180 21.82 -19.69 17.48
C TRP A 180 22.80 -20.72 18.03
N ALA A 181 23.96 -20.84 17.39
CA ALA A 181 25.11 -21.51 17.98
C ALA A 181 25.73 -20.57 19.02
N VAL A 182 25.66 -20.96 20.29
CA VAL A 182 26.02 -20.15 21.46
C VAL A 182 26.93 -20.96 22.39
N PRO A 183 28.23 -20.64 22.46
CA PRO A 183 29.15 -21.28 23.40
C PRO A 183 28.68 -21.15 24.85
N THR A 184 29.00 -22.13 25.69
CA THR A 184 28.61 -22.15 27.11
C THR A 184 29.20 -21.00 27.93
N THR A 185 30.20 -20.29 27.38
CA THR A 185 30.86 -19.13 27.98
C THR A 185 30.13 -17.81 27.72
N VAL A 186 29.09 -17.79 26.88
CA VAL A 186 28.28 -16.61 26.59
C VAL A 186 27.15 -16.48 27.62
N GLY A 187 27.08 -15.35 28.31
CA GLY A 187 25.99 -15.04 29.23
C GLY A 187 24.83 -14.33 28.56
N SER A 188 25.12 -13.36 27.69
CA SER A 188 24.10 -12.62 26.93
C SER A 188 24.66 -12.06 25.63
N PHE A 189 23.78 -11.84 24.66
CA PHE A 189 24.12 -11.21 23.38
C PHE A 189 22.96 -10.36 22.88
N THR A 190 23.25 -9.45 21.94
CA THR A 190 22.24 -8.62 21.27
C THR A 190 22.30 -8.82 19.76
N PHE A 191 21.16 -8.61 19.11
CA PHE A 191 21.07 -8.56 17.66
C PHE A 191 20.02 -7.54 17.24
N GLN A 192 20.10 -7.12 16.00
CA GLN A 192 19.21 -6.14 15.39
C GLN A 192 18.60 -6.73 14.14
N VAL A 193 17.27 -6.60 14.00
CA VAL A 193 16.52 -7.08 12.85
C VAL A 193 15.67 -5.97 12.25
N LEU A 194 15.41 -6.16 10.96
CA LEU A 194 14.43 -5.42 10.19
C LEU A 194 13.63 -6.43 9.37
N VAL A 195 12.45 -6.02 8.93
CA VAL A 195 11.55 -6.80 8.08
C VAL A 195 11.63 -6.25 6.67
N ASN A 196 11.82 -7.12 5.70
CA ASN A 196 11.73 -6.84 4.27
C ASN A 196 10.54 -7.63 3.71
N ALA A 197 9.61 -6.93 3.07
CA ALA A 197 8.47 -7.56 2.41
C ALA A 197 7.92 -6.66 1.30
N ALA A 198 7.43 -7.28 0.22
CA ALA A 198 6.51 -6.60 -0.67
C ALA A 198 5.25 -6.19 0.11
N THR A 199 4.69 -5.05 -0.26
CA THR A 199 3.47 -4.52 0.36
C THR A 199 2.39 -4.32 -0.68
N ALA A 200 1.17 -4.71 -0.32
CA ALA A 200 -0.04 -4.25 -0.98
C ALA A 200 -0.86 -3.42 0.03
N PRO A 201 -1.75 -2.52 -0.42
CA PRO A 201 -2.73 -1.89 0.45
C PRO A 201 -3.51 -2.93 1.29
N PRO A 202 -4.07 -2.54 2.45
CA PRO A 202 -4.92 -3.42 3.23
C PRO A 202 -6.06 -3.93 2.34
N ARG A 203 -6.15 -5.25 2.14
CA ARG A 203 -7.31 -5.80 1.46
C ARG A 203 -8.49 -5.72 2.41
N ALA A 204 -9.36 -4.75 2.18
CA ALA A 204 -10.61 -4.69 2.89
C ALA A 204 -11.43 -5.96 2.60
N THR A 205 -12.17 -6.46 3.59
CA THR A 205 -13.03 -7.65 3.42
C THR A 205 -13.93 -7.45 2.20
N THR A 206 -13.87 -8.39 1.24
CA THR A 206 -14.66 -8.34 0.00
C THR A 206 -16.11 -8.01 0.29
N CYS A 207 -16.73 -7.17 -0.55
CA CYS A 207 -18.15 -6.86 -0.44
C CYS A 207 -19.03 -8.10 -0.69
N LEU A 208 -18.49 -9.20 -1.25
CA LEU A 208 -19.19 -10.48 -1.35
C LEU A 208 -19.50 -11.12 0.02
N ALA A 209 -18.81 -10.70 1.07
CA ALA A 209 -19.09 -11.13 2.44
C ALA A 209 -20.40 -10.53 3.00
N GLN A 210 -20.99 -9.52 2.36
CA GLN A 210 -22.23 -8.91 2.83
C GLN A 210 -23.43 -9.88 2.72
N PRO A 211 -24.46 -9.73 3.56
CA PRO A 211 -25.70 -10.52 3.45
C PRO A 211 -26.47 -10.15 2.18
N GLY A 212 -27.30 -11.09 1.69
CA GLY A 212 -28.18 -10.87 0.53
C GLY A 212 -27.97 -11.88 -0.59
N PRO A 213 -28.85 -11.88 -1.61
CA PRO A 213 -28.73 -12.74 -2.78
C PRO A 213 -27.43 -12.45 -3.55
N THR A 214 -26.88 -13.49 -4.17
CA THR A 214 -25.74 -13.39 -5.10
C THR A 214 -26.22 -13.68 -6.52
N ILE A 215 -25.90 -12.78 -7.43
CA ILE A 215 -25.97 -12.97 -8.88
C ILE A 215 -24.55 -13.29 -9.32
N THR A 216 -24.34 -14.47 -9.90
CA THR A 216 -23.03 -14.84 -10.46
C THR A 216 -23.06 -14.63 -11.97
N LEU A 217 -22.13 -13.81 -12.46
CA LEU A 217 -21.87 -13.59 -13.88
C LEU A 217 -20.63 -14.39 -14.26
N THR A 218 -20.66 -15.03 -15.42
CA THR A 218 -19.57 -15.91 -15.89
C THR A 218 -19.44 -15.77 -17.39
N SER A 219 -18.28 -16.18 -17.93
CA SER A 219 -18.03 -16.22 -19.37
C SER A 219 -18.04 -14.83 -20.03
N VAL A 220 -17.95 -14.80 -21.36
CA VAL A 220 -17.90 -13.56 -22.14
C VAL A 220 -19.31 -13.02 -22.37
N HIS A 221 -19.54 -11.77 -21.96
CA HIS A 221 -20.72 -10.98 -22.24
C HIS A 221 -20.47 -10.08 -23.45
N THR A 222 -21.26 -10.24 -24.50
CA THR A 222 -21.19 -9.43 -25.75
C THR A 222 -22.28 -8.37 -25.83
N THR A 223 -23.07 -8.21 -24.77
CA THR A 223 -24.10 -7.18 -24.63
C THR A 223 -23.95 -6.52 -23.27
N GLU A 224 -24.34 -5.25 -23.15
CA GLU A 224 -24.38 -4.53 -21.87
C GLU A 224 -25.07 -5.38 -20.80
N TYR A 225 -24.44 -5.49 -19.64
CA TYR A 225 -25.10 -5.93 -18.42
C TYR A 225 -25.71 -4.72 -17.74
N HIS A 226 -27.03 -4.62 -17.79
CA HIS A 226 -27.79 -3.59 -17.10
C HIS A 226 -28.74 -4.21 -16.09
N ASN A 227 -28.57 -3.87 -14.81
CA ASN A 227 -29.51 -4.26 -13.76
C ASN A 227 -29.88 -3.08 -12.87
N ALA A 228 -31.11 -2.60 -13.06
CA ALA A 228 -31.63 -1.41 -12.38
C ALA A 228 -32.21 -1.68 -10.98
N GLN A 229 -32.12 -2.91 -10.45
CA GLN A 229 -32.82 -3.32 -9.21
C GLN A 229 -31.90 -4.13 -8.26
N VAL A 230 -30.63 -3.76 -8.11
CA VAL A 230 -29.63 -4.54 -7.37
C VAL A 230 -29.58 -4.25 -5.86
N ALA A 231 -30.73 -4.00 -5.24
CA ALA A 231 -30.76 -3.64 -3.82
C ALA A 231 -30.38 -4.81 -2.90
N ASN A 232 -29.49 -4.58 -1.93
CA ASN A 232 -28.97 -5.59 -0.99
C ASN A 232 -28.45 -6.85 -1.71
N THR A 233 -27.89 -6.69 -2.91
CA THR A 233 -27.50 -7.79 -3.79
C THR A 233 -26.00 -7.76 -4.03
N LYS A 234 -25.41 -8.95 -4.11
CA LYS A 234 -24.03 -9.16 -4.54
C LYS A 234 -24.01 -9.60 -5.98
N ILE A 235 -23.13 -9.01 -6.77
CA ILE A 235 -22.87 -9.42 -8.15
C ILE A 235 -21.42 -9.87 -8.17
N ASP A 236 -21.25 -11.17 -8.31
CA ASP A 236 -19.95 -11.82 -8.44
C ASP A 236 -19.67 -12.02 -9.93
N ALA A 237 -18.79 -11.18 -10.46
CA ALA A 237 -18.34 -11.19 -11.84
C ALA A 237 -16.89 -11.67 -11.97
N SER A 238 -16.30 -12.34 -10.95
CA SER A 238 -14.88 -12.73 -10.94
C SER A 238 -14.44 -13.60 -12.12
N THR A 239 -15.39 -14.23 -12.82
CA THR A 239 -15.12 -15.08 -14.00
C THR A 239 -15.81 -14.58 -15.27
N ALA A 240 -16.31 -13.34 -15.26
CA ALA A 240 -16.96 -12.70 -16.39
C ALA A 240 -15.99 -11.78 -17.14
N GLN A 241 -16.13 -11.75 -18.46
CA GLN A 241 -15.49 -10.75 -19.32
C GLN A 241 -16.57 -9.97 -20.06
N PHE A 242 -16.40 -8.66 -20.22
CA PHE A 242 -17.35 -7.79 -20.92
C PHE A 242 -16.68 -7.21 -22.16
N MET A 243 -17.13 -7.69 -23.34
CA MET A 243 -16.67 -7.26 -24.66
C MET A 243 -17.88 -6.82 -25.49
N THR A 244 -18.54 -5.74 -25.05
CA THR A 244 -19.87 -5.37 -25.55
C THR A 244 -19.84 -4.42 -26.74
N GLY A 245 -18.75 -3.64 -26.87
CA GLY A 245 -18.66 -2.52 -27.82
C GLY A 245 -19.61 -1.35 -27.49
N THR A 246 -20.24 -1.35 -26.31
CA THR A 246 -21.12 -0.27 -25.84
C THR A 246 -20.34 0.77 -25.05
N ASP A 247 -20.90 1.98 -24.97
CA ASP A 247 -20.35 3.07 -24.16
C ASP A 247 -20.34 2.70 -22.66
N PHE A 248 -21.26 1.82 -22.24
CA PHE A 248 -21.40 1.33 -20.86
C PHE A 248 -21.59 -0.20 -20.93
N PRO A 249 -20.54 -1.02 -20.72
CA PRO A 249 -20.66 -2.48 -20.75
C PRO A 249 -21.30 -3.01 -19.47
N VAL A 250 -21.12 -2.31 -18.35
CA VAL A 250 -21.72 -2.64 -17.05
C VAL A 250 -22.45 -1.42 -16.51
N ARG A 251 -23.72 -1.62 -16.16
CA ARG A 251 -24.59 -0.60 -15.63
C ARG A 251 -25.44 -1.15 -14.48
N ILE A 252 -25.34 -0.53 -13.32
CA ILE A 252 -26.05 -0.98 -12.12
C ILE A 252 -26.82 0.14 -11.44
N SER A 253 -27.96 -0.21 -10.87
CA SER A 253 -28.73 0.68 -9.99
C SER A 253 -29.30 -0.06 -8.80
N GLY A 254 -29.14 0.47 -7.59
CA GLY A 254 -29.68 -0.12 -6.36
C GLY A 254 -28.85 0.20 -5.12
N ALA A 255 -29.47 0.16 -3.94
CA ALA A 255 -28.80 0.48 -2.68
C ALA A 255 -28.18 -0.76 -2.02
N ASN A 256 -27.09 -0.59 -1.26
CA ASN A 256 -26.36 -1.68 -0.59
C ASN A 256 -25.93 -2.78 -1.59
N ALA A 257 -25.51 -2.37 -2.78
CA ALA A 257 -25.10 -3.28 -3.84
C ALA A 257 -23.59 -3.53 -3.77
N CYS A 258 -23.18 -4.75 -4.08
CA CYS A 258 -21.78 -5.12 -4.26
C CYS A 258 -21.59 -5.57 -5.71
N TRP A 259 -20.67 -4.93 -6.42
CA TRP A 259 -20.09 -5.44 -7.65
C TRP A 259 -18.66 -5.89 -7.34
N HIS A 260 -18.34 -7.15 -7.60
CA HIS A 260 -17.03 -7.72 -7.38
C HIS A 260 -16.56 -8.41 -8.65
N GLY A 261 -15.33 -8.15 -9.11
CA GLY A 261 -14.77 -8.87 -10.24
C GLY A 261 -15.08 -8.25 -11.61
N GLY A 262 -14.65 -8.97 -12.63
CA GLY A 262 -14.96 -8.70 -14.03
C GLY A 262 -13.80 -8.08 -14.79
N GLU A 263 -13.57 -8.57 -16.00
CA GLU A 263 -12.66 -7.95 -16.97
C GLU A 263 -13.48 -7.17 -18.00
N ILE A 264 -13.44 -5.85 -17.95
CA ILE A 264 -14.11 -4.98 -18.92
C ILE A 264 -13.15 -4.61 -20.04
N ILE A 265 -13.40 -5.08 -21.25
CA ILE A 265 -12.50 -4.93 -22.40
C ILE A 265 -13.13 -4.01 -23.45
N GLY A 266 -12.59 -2.80 -23.52
CA GLY A 266 -12.91 -1.81 -24.54
C GLY A 266 -12.40 -2.20 -25.92
N GLN A 267 -13.03 -1.60 -26.93
CA GLN A 267 -12.70 -1.79 -28.35
C GLN A 267 -12.56 -0.43 -29.05
N LEU A 268 -12.11 0.59 -28.32
CA LEU A 268 -12.00 1.98 -28.75
C LEU A 268 -10.60 2.24 -29.31
N PRO A 269 -10.40 2.40 -30.63
CA PRO A 269 -9.06 2.58 -31.18
C PRO A 269 -8.24 3.69 -30.49
N PRO A 270 -6.89 3.61 -30.49
CA PRO A 270 -6.05 4.69 -29.98
C PRO A 270 -6.34 6.07 -30.60
N SER A 271 -6.86 6.09 -31.83
CA SER A 271 -7.29 7.30 -32.54
C SER A 271 -8.66 7.85 -32.12
N THR A 272 -9.38 7.18 -31.22
CA THR A 272 -10.68 7.64 -30.71
C THR A 272 -10.53 9.02 -30.09
N SER A 273 -11.38 9.95 -30.53
CA SER A 273 -11.30 11.35 -30.10
C SER A 273 -11.65 11.50 -28.62
N TRP A 274 -11.02 12.45 -27.94
CA TRP A 274 -11.34 12.76 -26.54
C TRP A 274 -12.85 13.03 -26.31
N PRO A 275 -13.58 13.80 -27.17
CA PRO A 275 -15.03 13.97 -27.02
C PRO A 275 -15.88 12.69 -27.06
N THR A 276 -15.33 11.60 -27.61
CA THR A 276 -15.93 10.27 -27.55
C THR A 276 -15.54 9.57 -26.25
N MET A 277 -14.26 9.58 -25.90
CA MET A 277 -13.76 8.90 -24.69
C MET A 277 -14.50 9.34 -23.43
N ILE A 278 -14.72 10.66 -23.24
CA ILE A 278 -15.40 11.21 -22.05
C ILE A 278 -16.84 10.71 -21.85
N LYS A 279 -17.42 10.01 -22.84
CA LYS A 279 -18.80 9.50 -22.78
C LYS A 279 -18.86 7.99 -22.52
N THR A 280 -17.72 7.36 -22.27
CA THR A 280 -17.61 5.90 -22.11
C THR A 280 -17.21 5.58 -20.68
N PHE A 281 -17.93 4.66 -20.04
CA PHE A 281 -17.76 4.28 -18.63
C PHE A 281 -17.64 2.77 -18.54
N ALA A 282 -16.53 2.22 -18.02
CA ALA A 282 -16.38 0.78 -17.86
C ALA A 282 -17.46 0.20 -16.91
N ILE A 283 -17.74 0.89 -15.80
CA ILE A 283 -18.84 0.57 -14.88
C ILE A 283 -19.58 1.86 -14.56
N LEU A 284 -20.88 1.90 -14.86
CA LEU A 284 -21.75 3.02 -14.53
C LEU A 284 -22.66 2.66 -13.35
N VAL A 285 -22.57 3.45 -12.27
CA VAL A 285 -23.53 3.42 -11.14
C VAL A 285 -24.52 4.57 -11.33
N ASP A 286 -25.69 4.27 -11.90
CA ASP A 286 -26.70 5.32 -12.21
C ASP A 286 -27.33 5.93 -10.96
N THR A 287 -27.65 5.09 -9.99
CA THR A 287 -28.35 5.47 -8.76
C THR A 287 -28.23 4.36 -7.73
N GLY A 288 -28.22 4.72 -6.46
CA GLY A 288 -28.13 3.77 -5.36
C GLY A 288 -27.10 4.19 -4.33
N THR A 289 -27.49 4.16 -3.05
CA THR A 289 -26.57 4.49 -1.96
C THR A 289 -25.82 3.26 -1.46
N ASN A 290 -24.61 3.46 -0.92
CA ASN A 290 -23.82 2.37 -0.32
C ASN A 290 -23.49 1.26 -1.34
N VAL A 291 -23.09 1.67 -2.55
CA VAL A 291 -22.64 0.77 -3.61
C VAL A 291 -21.13 0.57 -3.48
N THR A 292 -20.68 -0.68 -3.41
CA THR A 292 -19.27 -1.03 -3.50
C THR A 292 -18.97 -1.64 -4.86
N VAL A 293 -17.96 -1.12 -5.55
CA VAL A 293 -17.39 -1.69 -6.78
C VAL A 293 -15.95 -2.08 -6.47
N GLU A 294 -15.62 -3.37 -6.61
CA GLU A 294 -14.29 -3.87 -6.25
C GLU A 294 -13.72 -4.96 -7.16
N ASP A 295 -12.41 -5.16 -7.06
CA ASP A 295 -11.66 -6.31 -7.60
C ASP A 295 -11.85 -6.52 -9.11
N PHE A 296 -11.95 -5.43 -9.86
CA PHE A 296 -12.22 -5.47 -11.31
C PHE A 296 -11.01 -4.97 -12.10
N TRP A 297 -10.98 -5.37 -13.36
CA TRP A 297 -10.02 -4.91 -14.34
C TRP A 297 -10.74 -4.26 -15.50
N MET A 298 -10.20 -3.15 -16.02
CA MET A 298 -10.74 -2.54 -17.22
C MET A 298 -9.62 -2.14 -18.19
N PHE A 299 -9.95 -2.20 -19.48
CA PHE A 299 -9.10 -1.77 -20.57
C PHE A 299 -9.85 -0.88 -21.54
N ASP A 300 -9.22 0.22 -21.95
CA ASP A 300 -9.64 1.01 -23.12
C ASP A 300 -11.05 1.59 -23.05
N TYR A 301 -11.36 2.20 -21.91
CA TYR A 301 -12.51 3.09 -21.71
C TYR A 301 -12.01 4.50 -21.37
N GLY A 302 -12.89 5.49 -21.49
CA GLY A 302 -12.53 6.86 -21.16
C GLY A 302 -12.51 7.05 -19.66
N ASN A 303 -13.59 6.63 -19.02
CA ASN A 303 -13.73 6.62 -17.57
C ASN A 303 -13.90 5.18 -17.09
N GLY A 304 -13.37 4.87 -15.92
CA GLY A 304 -13.52 3.54 -15.36
C GLY A 304 -14.83 3.39 -14.57
N VAL A 305 -14.89 3.81 -13.31
CA VAL A 305 -16.15 3.79 -12.52
C VAL A 305 -16.75 5.18 -12.47
N SER A 306 -17.97 5.34 -12.98
CA SER A 306 -18.72 6.60 -12.96
C SER A 306 -19.87 6.57 -11.97
N LEU A 307 -19.93 7.60 -11.11
CA LEU A 307 -20.92 7.75 -10.05
C LEU A 307 -21.86 8.91 -10.39
N GLN A 308 -23.11 8.57 -10.70
CA GLN A 308 -24.10 9.57 -11.10
C GLN A 308 -24.75 10.26 -9.88
N LEU A 309 -25.57 11.30 -10.13
CA LEU A 309 -26.11 12.22 -9.11
C LEU A 309 -26.79 11.55 -7.90
N ASN A 310 -27.31 10.34 -8.04
CA ASN A 310 -28.05 9.65 -6.97
C ASN A 310 -27.30 8.45 -6.40
N ALA A 311 -25.95 8.48 -6.41
CA ALA A 311 -25.10 7.40 -5.91
C ALA A 311 -24.19 7.79 -4.71
N PRO A 312 -24.73 8.29 -3.57
CA PRO A 312 -23.92 8.65 -2.40
C PRO A 312 -23.45 7.44 -1.59
N ASN A 313 -22.42 7.65 -0.77
CA ASN A 313 -21.77 6.67 0.10
C ASN A 313 -21.15 5.51 -0.68
N PHE A 314 -20.60 5.76 -1.86
CA PHE A 314 -19.99 4.71 -2.65
C PHE A 314 -18.65 4.25 -2.06
N THR A 315 -18.22 3.05 -2.45
CA THR A 315 -16.82 2.61 -2.31
C THR A 315 -16.34 2.07 -3.66
N VAL A 316 -15.21 2.58 -4.15
CA VAL A 316 -14.51 1.99 -5.30
C VAL A 316 -13.14 1.54 -4.82
N ARG A 317 -12.81 0.26 -5.00
CA ARG A 317 -11.51 -0.25 -4.56
C ARG A 317 -10.95 -1.41 -5.37
N SER A 318 -9.65 -1.68 -5.23
CA SER A 318 -8.98 -2.81 -5.90
C SER A 318 -9.28 -2.86 -7.40
N GLY A 319 -9.27 -1.70 -8.05
CA GLY A 319 -9.57 -1.55 -9.47
C GLY A 319 -8.30 -1.32 -10.28
N TYR A 320 -8.14 -2.03 -11.39
CA TYR A 320 -7.01 -1.90 -12.31
C TYR A 320 -7.46 -1.25 -13.62
N TYR A 321 -6.94 -0.06 -13.90
CA TYR A 321 -7.39 0.83 -14.97
C TYR A 321 -6.33 0.89 -16.06
N ILE A 322 -6.42 0.02 -17.07
CA ILE A 322 -5.43 -0.04 -18.15
C ILE A 322 -5.92 0.77 -19.34
N TYR A 323 -5.07 1.68 -19.85
CA TYR A 323 -5.41 2.50 -21.02
C TYR A 323 -6.68 3.37 -20.82
N ASP A 324 -6.89 3.85 -19.58
CA ASP A 324 -7.87 4.88 -19.23
C ASP A 324 -7.47 6.24 -19.83
N ARG A 325 -8.45 7.03 -20.31
CA ARG A 325 -8.17 8.26 -21.07
C ARG A 325 -8.89 9.52 -20.60
N ASP A 326 -9.63 9.46 -19.49
CA ASP A 326 -10.35 10.59 -18.89
C ASP A 326 -10.25 10.55 -17.35
N GLY A 327 -10.93 9.59 -16.70
CA GLY A 327 -10.95 9.49 -15.24
C GLY A 327 -11.18 8.09 -14.69
N CYS A 328 -10.25 7.59 -13.88
CA CYS A 328 -10.39 6.28 -13.21
C CYS A 328 -11.70 6.19 -12.42
N VAL A 329 -11.94 7.16 -11.53
CA VAL A 329 -13.19 7.27 -10.78
C VAL A 329 -13.80 8.63 -11.04
N GLU A 330 -14.88 8.66 -11.81
CA GLU A 330 -15.61 9.87 -12.16
C GLU A 330 -16.71 10.15 -11.12
N ASN A 331 -16.58 11.28 -10.42
CA ASN A 331 -17.55 11.74 -9.41
C ASN A 331 -17.88 13.23 -9.61
N ASP A 332 -18.37 13.56 -10.81
CA ASP A 332 -18.73 14.93 -11.21
C ASP A 332 -19.77 15.58 -10.31
N TYR A 333 -20.63 14.75 -9.72
CA TYR A 333 -21.67 15.19 -8.80
C TYR A 333 -21.20 15.35 -7.35
N LYS A 334 -19.91 15.10 -7.07
CA LYS A 334 -19.28 15.30 -5.75
C LYS A 334 -20.00 14.56 -4.63
N GLN A 335 -20.44 13.35 -4.93
CA GLN A 335 -21.02 12.43 -3.95
C GLN A 335 -19.98 12.09 -2.88
N ASN A 336 -20.43 11.82 -1.67
CA ASN A 336 -19.55 11.26 -0.66
C ASN A 336 -19.25 9.79 -0.97
N GLY A 337 -18.05 9.33 -0.63
CA GLY A 337 -17.63 7.96 -0.88
C GLY A 337 -16.16 7.75 -0.52
N THR A 338 -15.72 6.52 -0.69
CA THR A 338 -14.34 6.09 -0.45
C THR A 338 -13.75 5.59 -1.76
N ILE A 339 -12.54 6.02 -2.07
CA ILE A 339 -11.70 5.45 -3.13
C ILE A 339 -10.45 4.92 -2.43
N ASP A 340 -10.15 3.65 -2.64
CA ASP A 340 -9.04 2.95 -1.99
C ASP A 340 -8.40 1.99 -2.98
N ASP A 341 -7.09 1.76 -2.95
CA ASP A 341 -6.45 0.69 -3.75
C ASP A 341 -6.82 0.70 -5.26
N VAL A 342 -6.82 1.88 -5.90
CA VAL A 342 -7.09 2.06 -7.34
C VAL A 342 -5.78 2.34 -8.09
N TYR A 343 -5.48 1.55 -9.12
CA TYR A 343 -4.25 1.62 -9.92
C TYR A 343 -4.53 2.03 -11.37
N MET A 344 -3.81 3.05 -11.85
CA MET A 344 -3.79 3.51 -13.24
C MET A 344 -2.44 3.21 -13.88
#